data_AF-A0A6G3SZ69-F1
#
_entry.id   AF-A0A6G3SZ69-F1
#
_cell.length_a   1.000
_cell.length_b   1.000
_cell.length_c   1.000
_cell.angle_alpha   90.00
_cell.angle_beta   90.00
_cell.angle_gamma   90.00
#
_symmetry.space_group_name_H-M   'P 1'
#
loop_
_entity.id
_entity.type
_entity.pdbx_description
1 polymer ?
#
loop_
_entity_poly.entity_id
_entity_poly.type
_entity_poly.pdbx_seq_one_letter_code
_entity_poly.pdbx_strand_id
1 'polypeptide(L)'
;LTPGRAAALMGTAESGALVFAGLACAGFLCSALGSQLAPLVARFAGSSERAVLVSLGLVALGLTLLGLTAHAMSALATTVAVTGYGLVYLGLGAAGPNENDLLHRRVDASGRATALSVQSLSLQLVAAGA
;
A
#
# COMPACT_ATOMS: atom_id res chain seq x y z
N LEU A 1 2.13 12.68 -0.89
CA LEU A 1 1.49 13.66 -1.79
C LEU A 1 0.00 13.73 -1.45
N THR A 2 -0.40 14.64 -0.57
CA THR A 2 -1.84 14.85 -0.27
C THR A 2 -2.46 15.76 -1.35
N PRO A 3 -3.80 15.79 -1.50
CA PRO A 3 -4.47 16.69 -2.45
C PRO A 3 -4.03 18.16 -2.29
N GLY A 4 -3.88 18.63 -1.04
CA GLY A 4 -3.37 19.98 -0.76
C GLY A 4 -1.93 20.21 -1.24
N ARG A 5 -1.06 19.19 -1.17
CA ARG A 5 0.32 19.28 -1.71
C ARG A 5 0.36 19.21 -3.23
N ALA A 6 -0.53 18.44 -3.85
CA ALA A 6 -0.66 18.43 -5.30
C ALA A 6 -1.15 19.79 -5.82
N ALA A 7 -2.11 20.42 -5.13
CA ALA A 7 -2.56 21.78 -5.44
C ALA A 7 -1.44 22.83 -5.26
N ALA A 8 -0.62 22.71 -4.20
CA ALA A 8 0.52 23.59 -3.98
C ALA A 8 1.59 23.47 -5.09
N LEU A 9 1.80 22.26 -5.64
CA LEU A 9 2.73 22.01 -6.73
C LEU A 9 2.22 22.51 -8.09
N MET A 10 0.91 22.39 -8.34
CA MET A 10 0.32 22.73 -9.64
C MET A 10 -0.25 24.16 -9.71
N GLY A 11 -0.29 24.87 -8.58
CA GLY A 11 -0.74 26.27 -8.48
C GLY A 11 -2.25 26.44 -8.45
N THR A 12 -3.05 25.42 -8.78
CA THR A 12 -4.51 25.44 -8.64
C THR A 12 -5.05 24.14 -8.03
N ALA A 13 -6.22 24.22 -7.40
CA ALA A 13 -6.89 23.05 -6.83
C ALA A 13 -7.31 22.03 -7.90
N GLU A 14 -7.79 22.49 -9.06
CA GLU A 14 -8.25 21.65 -10.17
C GLU A 14 -7.11 20.83 -10.78
N SER A 15 -5.98 21.48 -11.10
CA SER A 15 -4.81 20.80 -11.64
C SER A 15 -4.15 19.87 -10.61
N GLY A 16 -4.16 20.27 -9.34
CA GLY A 16 -3.73 19.41 -8.22
C GLY A 16 -4.58 18.15 -8.07
N ALA A 17 -5.90 18.25 -8.26
CA ALA A 17 -6.80 17.10 -8.20
C ALA A 17 -6.51 16.10 -9.33
N LEU A 18 -6.24 16.56 -10.55
CA LEU A 18 -5.87 15.69 -11.68
C LEU A 18 -4.55 14.94 -11.41
N VAL A 19 -3.53 15.63 -10.90
CA VAL A 19 -2.25 14.98 -10.54
C VAL A 19 -2.44 13.95 -9.45
N PHE A 20 -3.23 14.28 -8.42
CA PHE A 20 -3.53 13.34 -7.35
C PHE A 20 -4.33 12.13 -7.85
N ALA A 21 -5.30 12.32 -8.76
CA ALA A 21 -6.03 11.22 -9.39
C ALA A 21 -5.10 10.30 -10.19
N GLY A 22 -4.16 10.87 -10.94
CA GLY A 22 -3.12 10.11 -11.65
C GLY A 22 -2.24 9.31 -10.69
N LEU A 23 -1.83 9.91 -9.58
CA LEU A 23 -1.07 9.23 -8.53
C LEU A 23 -1.87 8.08 -7.90
N ALA A 24 -3.16 8.30 -7.59
CA ALA A 24 -4.03 7.27 -7.04
C ALA A 24 -4.18 6.08 -8.01
N CYS A 25 -4.34 6.35 -9.31
CA CYS A 25 -4.36 5.33 -10.35
C CYS A 25 -3.04 4.53 -10.38
N ALA A 26 -1.90 5.21 -10.30
CA ALA A 26 -0.60 4.55 -10.21
C ALA A 26 -0.49 3.68 -8.93
N GLY A 27 -1.04 4.13 -7.81
CA GLY A 27 -1.14 3.34 -6.57
C GLY A 27 -1.92 2.04 -6.77
N PHE A 28 -3.09 2.11 -7.42
CA PHE A 28 -3.86 0.90 -7.76
C PHE A 28 -3.09 -0.04 -8.69
N LEU A 29 -2.38 0.50 -9.68
CA LEU A 29 -1.52 -0.32 -10.55
C LEU A 29 -0.40 -1.01 -9.77
N CYS A 30 0.29 -0.30 -8.87
CA CYS A 30 1.29 -0.88 -7.99
C CYS A 30 0.70 -1.98 -7.11
N SER A 31 -0.50 -1.79 -6.55
CA SER A 31 -1.18 -2.81 -5.74
C SER A 31 -1.55 -4.05 -6.57
N ALA A 32 -2.06 -3.87 -7.78
CA ALA A 32 -2.34 -4.96 -8.70
C ALA A 32 -1.06 -5.75 -9.04
N LEU A 33 0.03 -5.06 -9.35
CA LEU A 33 1.34 -5.68 -9.59
C LEU A 33 1.84 -6.44 -8.35
N GLY A 34 1.71 -5.85 -7.16
CA GLY A 34 2.08 -6.50 -5.89
C GLY A 34 1.32 -7.80 -5.69
N SER A 35 0.02 -7.80 -5.97
CA SER A 35 -0.85 -8.97 -5.87
C SER A 35 -0.42 -10.09 -6.82
N GLN A 36 -0.05 -9.74 -8.05
CA GLN A 36 0.46 -10.70 -9.04
C GLN A 36 1.84 -11.27 -8.66
N LEU A 37 2.68 -10.48 -7.97
CA LEU A 37 4.00 -10.92 -7.51
C LEU A 37 3.94 -11.72 -6.20
N ALA A 38 2.81 -11.75 -5.50
CA ALA A 38 2.68 -12.40 -4.20
C ALA A 38 3.19 -13.86 -4.15
N PRO A 39 2.91 -14.75 -5.15
CA PRO A 39 3.45 -16.11 -5.15
C PRO A 39 4.98 -16.16 -5.28
N LEU A 40 5.56 -15.23 -6.04
CA LEU A 40 7.01 -15.12 -6.18
C LEU A 40 7.64 -14.65 -4.87
N VAL A 41 7.04 -13.65 -4.21
CA VAL A 41 7.49 -13.18 -2.88
C VAL A 41 7.44 -14.32 -1.87
N ALA A 42 6.37 -15.12 -1.85
CA ALA A 42 6.26 -16.32 -1.01
C ALA A 42 7.39 -17.33 -1.28
N ARG A 43 7.69 -17.59 -2.56
CA ARG A 43 8.75 -18.51 -2.95
C ARG A 43 10.13 -18.01 -2.50
N PHE A 44 10.42 -16.73 -2.65
CA PHE A 44 11.70 -16.15 -2.23
C PHE A 44 11.83 -16.01 -0.71
N ALA A 45 10.74 -15.67 -0.02
CA ALA A 45 10.69 -15.59 1.43
C ALA A 45 10.68 -16.98 2.09
N GLY A 46 10.34 -18.04 1.35
CA GLY A 46 10.27 -19.42 1.81
C GLY A 46 8.97 -19.77 2.56
N SER A 47 8.09 -18.80 2.81
CA SER A 47 6.73 -19.02 3.31
C SER A 47 5.88 -17.76 3.12
N SER A 48 4.55 -17.93 3.07
CA SER A 48 3.61 -16.80 3.00
C SER A 48 3.66 -15.93 4.25
N GLU A 49 3.99 -16.49 5.42
CA GLU A 49 4.19 -15.73 6.66
C GLU A 49 5.37 -14.77 6.55
N ARG A 50 6.52 -15.27 6.07
CA ARG A 50 7.70 -14.44 5.83
C ARG A 50 7.44 -13.45 4.70
N ALA A 51 6.64 -13.81 3.70
CA ALA A 51 6.25 -12.90 2.62
C ALA A 51 5.39 -11.73 3.11
N VAL A 52 4.49 -11.94 4.08
CA VAL A 52 3.75 -10.84 4.72
C VAL A 52 4.73 -9.91 5.44
N LEU A 53 5.69 -10.44 6.19
CA LEU A 53 6.70 -9.61 6.87
C LEU A 53 7.57 -8.81 5.90
N VAL A 54 8.02 -9.42 4.79
CA VAL A 54 8.76 -8.70 3.73
C VAL A 54 7.91 -7.61 3.11
N SER A 55 6.63 -7.90 2.83
CA SER A 55 5.69 -6.94 2.26
C SER A 55 5.45 -5.77 3.21
N LEU A 56 5.30 -6.03 4.51
CA LEU A 56 5.18 -5.00 5.54
C LEU A 56 6.46 -4.17 5.68
N GLY A 57 7.63 -4.80 5.55
CA GLY A 57 8.91 -4.09 5.48
C GLY A 57 8.97 -3.11 4.29
N LEU A 58 8.43 -3.51 3.13
CA LEU A 58 8.32 -2.66 1.95
C LEU A 58 7.38 -1.47 2.19
N VAL A 59 6.25 -1.71 2.86
CA VAL A 59 5.31 -0.65 3.29
C VAL A 59 6.00 0.32 4.24
N ALA A 60 6.70 -0.18 5.26
CA ALA A 60 7.43 0.64 6.23
C ALA A 60 8.52 1.49 5.55
N LEU A 61 9.26 0.92 4.59
CA LEU A 61 10.22 1.65 3.78
C LEU A 61 9.55 2.78 2.99
N GLY A 62 8.44 2.48 2.31
CA GLY A 62 7.67 3.46 1.54
C GLY A 62 7.15 4.61 2.40
N LEU A 63 6.60 4.30 3.59
CA LEU A 63 6.17 5.29 4.57
C LEU A 63 7.34 6.15 5.08
N THR A 64 8.50 5.54 5.28
CA THR A 64 9.71 6.27 5.71
C THR A 64 10.15 7.27 4.64
N LEU A 65 10.17 6.88 3.37
CA LEU A 65 10.48 7.80 2.26
C LEU A 65 9.47 8.96 2.15
N LEU A 66 8.18 8.66 2.36
CA LEU A 66 7.14 9.69 2.41
C LEU A 66 7.33 10.64 3.60
N GLY A 67 7.72 10.12 4.77
CA GLY A 67 8.02 10.92 5.96
C GLY A 67 9.24 11.83 5.77
N LEU A 68 10.33 11.30 5.19
CA LEU A 68 11.55 12.08 4.90
C LEU A 68 11.29 13.23 3.92
N THR A 69 10.33 13.05 3.01
CA THR A 69 9.94 14.07 2.01
C THR A 69 8.81 14.98 2.49
N ALA A 70 8.38 14.84 3.74
CA ALA A 70 7.21 15.56 4.28
C ALA A 70 7.37 17.09 4.24
N HIS A 71 8.59 17.61 4.35
CA HIS A 71 8.83 19.07 4.42
C HIS A 71 9.65 19.62 3.25
N ALA A 72 9.90 18.80 2.22
CA ALA A 72 10.69 19.18 1.06
C ALA A 72 9.84 19.33 -0.21
N MET A 73 10.17 20.33 -1.04
CA MET A 73 9.47 20.68 -2.28
C MET A 73 10.39 20.68 -3.52
N SER A 74 11.51 19.95 -3.46
CA SER A 74 12.42 19.80 -4.61
C SER A 74 11.95 18.68 -5.55
N ALA A 75 12.41 18.71 -6.81
CA ALA A 75 12.15 17.63 -7.77
C ALA A 75 12.58 16.26 -7.23
N LEU A 76 13.76 16.20 -6.58
CA LEU A 76 14.26 14.99 -5.92
C LEU A 76 13.30 14.50 -4.81
N ALA A 77 12.81 15.41 -3.97
CA ALA A 77 11.86 15.06 -2.92
C ALA A 77 10.54 14.54 -3.50
N THR A 78 10.06 15.12 -4.60
CA THR A 78 8.87 14.63 -5.31
C THR A 78 9.08 13.23 -5.87
N THR A 79 10.21 12.97 -6.52
CA THR A 79 10.54 11.63 -7.03
C THR A 79 10.57 10.60 -5.90
N VAL A 80 11.26 10.91 -4.79
CA VAL A 80 11.33 10.03 -3.62
C VAL A 80 9.95 9.80 -3.00
N ALA A 81 9.09 10.83 -2.95
CA ALA A 81 7.72 10.71 -2.47
C ALA A 81 6.86 9.80 -3.36
N VAL A 82 6.97 9.93 -4.69
CA VAL A 82 6.26 9.06 -5.65
C VAL A 82 6.75 7.62 -5.54
N THR A 83 8.06 7.40 -5.43
CA THR A 83 8.63 6.07 -5.20
C THR A 83 8.12 5.49 -3.88
N GLY A 84 8.16 6.25 -2.78
CA GLY A 84 7.63 5.83 -1.49
C GLY A 84 6.16 5.44 -1.54
N TYR A 85 5.33 6.24 -2.23
CA TYR A 85 3.93 5.93 -2.48
C TYR A 85 3.75 4.61 -3.24
N GLY A 86 4.50 4.41 -4.33
CA GLY A 86 4.48 3.17 -5.09
C GLY A 86 4.87 1.94 -4.25
N LEU A 87 5.91 2.06 -3.41
CA LEU A 87 6.36 1.00 -2.51
C LEU A 87 5.29 0.60 -1.48
N VAL A 88 4.57 1.58 -0.92
CA VAL A 88 3.45 1.32 -0.01
C VAL A 88 2.40 0.46 -0.69
N TYR A 89 1.92 0.87 -1.86
CA TYR A 89 0.87 0.13 -2.57
C TYR A 89 1.35 -1.22 -3.11
N LEU A 90 2.61 -1.32 -3.57
CA LEU A 90 3.19 -2.58 -4.01
C LEU A 90 3.29 -3.58 -2.85
N GLY A 91 3.73 -3.13 -1.67
CA GLY A 91 3.79 -3.96 -0.46
C GLY A 91 2.41 -4.40 0.02
N LEU A 92 1.45 -3.47 0.10
CA LEU A 92 0.06 -3.81 0.45
C LEU A 92 -0.56 -4.82 -0.53
N GLY A 93 -0.32 -4.64 -1.83
CA GLY A 93 -0.78 -5.57 -2.86
C GLY A 93 -0.20 -6.97 -2.70
N ALA A 94 1.10 -7.08 -2.35
CA ALA A 94 1.75 -8.37 -2.14
C ALA A 94 1.34 -9.05 -0.83
N ALA A 95 1.00 -8.29 0.22
CA ALA A 95 0.60 -8.82 1.51
C ALA A 95 -0.74 -9.58 1.43
N GLY A 96 -1.75 -9.02 0.76
CA GLY A 96 -3.12 -9.55 0.72
C GLY A 96 -3.24 -11.04 0.35
N PRO A 97 -2.69 -11.50 -0.80
CA PRO A 97 -2.76 -12.92 -1.16
C PRO A 97 -2.01 -13.83 -0.19
N ASN A 98 -0.91 -13.36 0.39
CA ASN A 98 -0.13 -14.12 1.38
C ASN A 98 -0.87 -14.23 2.73
N GLU A 99 -1.57 -13.17 3.15
CA GLU A 99 -2.46 -13.20 4.32
C GLU A 99 -3.64 -14.15 4.09
N ASN A 100 -4.24 -14.13 2.91
CA ASN A 100 -5.34 -15.02 2.57
C ASN A 100 -4.87 -16.49 2.58
N ASP A 101 -3.67 -16.79 2.08
CA ASP A 101 -3.08 -18.13 2.21
C ASP A 101 -2.89 -18.56 3.67
N LEU A 102 -2.48 -17.65 4.56
CA LEU A 102 -2.38 -17.94 5.99
C LEU A 102 -3.75 -18.23 6.61
N LEU A 103 -4.78 -17.43 6.27
CA LEU A 103 -6.16 -17.70 6.68
C LEU A 103 -6.65 -19.06 6.17
N HIS A 104 -6.26 -19.42 4.94
CA HIS A 104 -6.60 -20.71 4.36
C HIS A 104 -5.98 -21.90 5.11
N ARG A 105 -4.74 -21.75 5.57
CA ARG A 105 -4.00 -22.81 6.28
C ARG A 105 -4.27 -22.88 7.78
N ARG A 106 -4.63 -21.76 8.43
CA ARG A 106 -4.70 -21.65 9.89
C ARG A 106 -6.12 -21.60 10.45
N VAL A 107 -7.10 -21.21 9.65
CA VAL A 107 -8.49 -21.05 10.10
C VAL A 107 -9.36 -22.13 9.48
N ASP A 108 -10.06 -22.87 10.32
CA ASP A 108 -11.06 -23.85 9.89
C ASP A 108 -12.17 -23.19 9.05
N ALA A 109 -12.83 -23.97 8.20
CA ALA A 109 -13.88 -23.49 7.31
C ALA A 109 -15.01 -22.78 8.07
N SER A 110 -15.35 -23.24 9.28
CA SER A 110 -16.37 -22.64 10.14
C SER A 110 -16.01 -21.22 10.63
N GLY A 111 -14.72 -20.94 10.86
CA GLY A 111 -14.24 -19.65 11.38
C GLY A 111 -13.80 -18.64 10.32
N ARG A 112 -13.62 -19.07 9.06
CA ARG A 112 -13.03 -18.23 8.01
C ARG A 112 -13.90 -17.01 7.66
N ALA A 113 -15.22 -17.19 7.62
CA ALA A 113 -16.14 -16.08 7.36
C ALA A 113 -16.04 -14.99 8.45
N THR A 114 -15.98 -15.39 9.72
CA THR A 114 -15.80 -14.46 10.84
C THR A 114 -14.44 -13.76 10.77
N ALA A 115 -13.36 -14.49 10.47
CA ALA A 115 -12.03 -13.90 10.34
C ALA A 115 -11.97 -12.83 9.22
N LEU A 116 -12.60 -13.11 8.07
CA LEU A 116 -12.70 -12.14 6.97
C LEU A 116 -13.56 -10.92 7.35
N SER A 117 -14.67 -11.12 8.07
CA SER A 117 -15.49 -10.02 8.58
C SER A 117 -14.72 -9.12 9.53
N VAL A 118 -13.92 -9.69 10.44
CA VAL A 118 -13.06 -8.91 11.35
C VAL A 118 -12.01 -8.13 10.55
N GLN A 119 -11.35 -8.76 9.58
CA GLN A 119 -10.36 -8.08 8.73
C GLN A 119 -10.99 -6.90 7.97
N SER A 120 -12.18 -7.09 7.39
CA SER A 120 -12.92 -6.03 6.71
C SER A 120 -13.33 -4.90 7.67
N LEU A 121 -13.84 -5.23 8.85
CA LEU A 121 -14.19 -4.25 9.88
C LEU A 121 -12.96 -3.45 10.33
N SER A 122 -11.81 -4.10 10.51
CA SER A 122 -10.56 -3.42 10.85
C SER A 122 -10.13 -2.44 9.76
N LEU A 123 -10.22 -2.82 8.48
CA LEU A 123 -9.91 -1.92 7.36
C LEU A 123 -10.87 -0.72 7.31
N GLN A 124 -12.17 -0.95 7.53
CA GLN A 124 -13.17 0.12 7.59
C GLN A 124 -12.94 1.08 8.75
N LEU A 125 -12.58 0.57 9.94
CA LEU A 125 -12.28 1.41 11.12
C LEU A 125 -11.04 2.29 10.90
N VAL A 126 -10.00 1.76 10.26
CA VAL A 126 -8.81 2.55 9.90
C VAL A 126 -9.18 3.65 8.91
N ALA A 127 -9.98 3.34 7.89
CA ALA A 127 -10.41 4.34 6.91
C ALA A 127 -11.33 5.41 7.52
N ALA A 128 -12.21 5.05 8.45
CA ALA A 128 -13.11 5.98 9.12
C ALA A 128 -12.39 6.97 10.06
N GLY A 129 -11.20 6.60 10.55
CA GLY A 129 -10.38 7.46 11.42
C GLY A 129 -9.39 8.37 10.68
N ALA A 130 -9.30 8.29 9.35
CA ALA A 130 -8.38 9.05 8.50
C ALA A 130 -9.04 10.29 7.89
#